data_AF-A0A0D2N2E5-F1
#
_entry.id   AF-A0A0D2N2E5-F1
#
_cell.length_a   1.000
_cell.length_b   1.000
_cell.length_c   1.000
_cell.angle_alpha   90.00
_cell.angle_beta   90.00
_cell.angle_gamma   90.00
#
_symmetry.space_group_name_H-M   'P 1'
#
loop_
_entity.id
_entity.type
_entity.pdbx_description
1 polymer ?
#
loop_
_entity_poly.entity_id
_entity_poly.type
_entity_poly.pdbx_seq_one_letter_code
_entity_poly.pdbx_strand_id
1 'polypeptide(L)'
;MTKCYPTVSEEYQNAVQKAKRKLRALIAEKNCAPLMLRLAWHSAGTFDVKTKTGGPFGTMKQPAELAHAANNGLDIAVRLLEPIKEQFPILSYADFYQLAGVAAVEVTGGPEVPFHPGREVSLNL
;
A
#
# COMPACT_ATOMS: atom_id res chain seq x y z
N MET A 1 14.72 16.00 -10.25
CA MET A 1 13.41 16.10 -10.95
C MET A 1 12.32 16.24 -9.90
N THR A 2 11.60 17.36 -9.91
CA THR A 2 10.40 17.57 -9.08
C THR A 2 9.32 16.58 -9.53
N LYS A 3 8.66 15.89 -8.60
CA LYS A 3 7.51 15.02 -8.92
C LYS A 3 6.29 15.89 -9.21
N CYS A 4 5.51 15.53 -10.23
CA CYS A 4 4.20 16.11 -10.50
C CYS A 4 3.14 15.12 -9.97
N TYR A 5 2.54 15.43 -8.83
CA TYR A 5 1.52 14.57 -8.22
C TYR A 5 0.14 14.87 -8.82
N PRO A 6 -0.70 13.85 -9.06
CA PRO A 6 -2.05 14.06 -9.55
C PRO A 6 -2.91 14.73 -8.48
N THR A 7 -3.90 15.50 -8.94
CA THR A 7 -4.96 16.01 -8.07
C THR A 7 -5.97 14.89 -7.81
N VAL A 8 -6.33 14.68 -6.55
CA VAL A 8 -7.43 13.78 -6.15
C VAL A 8 -8.55 14.60 -5.51
N SER A 9 -9.78 14.07 -5.53
CA SER A 9 -10.93 14.74 -4.90
C SER A 9 -10.76 14.90 -3.40
N GLU A 10 -11.47 15.87 -2.81
CA GLU A 10 -11.49 16.07 -1.35
C GLU A 10 -11.99 14.81 -0.62
N GLU A 11 -12.98 14.11 -1.19
CA GLU A 11 -13.45 12.84 -0.67
C GLU A 11 -12.34 11.79 -0.59
N TYR A 12 -11.51 11.68 -1.63
CA TYR A 12 -10.36 10.79 -1.66
C TYR A 12 -9.33 11.17 -0.58
N GLN A 13 -9.03 12.46 -0.42
CA GLN A 13 -8.12 12.93 0.63
C GLN A 13 -8.65 12.58 2.02
N ASN A 14 -9.95 12.80 2.26
CA ASN A 14 -10.61 12.46 3.52
C ASN A 14 -10.59 10.94 3.78
N ALA A 15 -10.75 10.13 2.73
CA ALA A 15 -10.62 8.67 2.82
C ALA A 15 -9.20 8.25 3.19
N VAL A 16 -8.15 8.84 2.59
CA VAL A 16 -6.74 8.59 2.95
C VAL A 16 -6.50 8.86 4.44
N GLN A 17 -6.97 10.01 4.96
CA GLN A 17 -6.78 10.35 6.37
C GLN A 17 -7.49 9.37 7.31
N LYS A 18 -8.74 8.98 6.98
CA LYS A 18 -9.50 7.99 7.75
C LYS A 18 -8.84 6.60 7.70
N ALA A 19 -8.38 6.18 6.52
CA ALA A 19 -7.67 4.92 6.32
C ALA A 19 -6.36 4.88 7.10
N LYS A 20 -5.54 5.95 7.07
CA LYS A 20 -4.29 6.04 7.83
C LYS A 20 -4.51 5.80 9.32
N ARG A 21 -5.55 6.41 9.92
CA ARG A 21 -5.88 6.19 11.34
C ARG A 21 -6.25 4.75 11.65
N LYS A 22 -7.09 4.12 10.82
CA LYS A 22 -7.48 2.71 10.99
C LYS A 22 -6.29 1.75 10.80
N LEU A 23 -5.44 2.00 9.81
CA LEU A 23 -4.22 1.24 9.57
C LEU A 23 -3.28 1.32 10.77
N ARG A 24 -3.05 2.51 11.33
CA ARG A 24 -2.22 2.67 12.54
C ARG A 24 -2.75 1.84 13.71
N ALA A 25 -4.06 1.89 13.95
CA ALA A 25 -4.70 1.13 15.02
C ALA A 25 -4.53 -0.39 14.82
N LEU A 26 -4.87 -0.91 13.63
CA LEU A 26 -4.71 -2.33 13.31
C LEU A 26 -3.25 -2.78 13.44
N ILE A 27 -2.32 -2.02 12.89
CA ILE A 27 -0.90 -2.37 12.84
C ILE A 27 -0.31 -2.47 14.25
N ALA A 28 -0.66 -1.52 15.13
CA ALA A 28 -0.25 -1.54 16.53
C ALA A 28 -0.89 -2.71 17.29
N GLU A 29 -2.20 -2.92 17.14
CA GLU A 29 -2.95 -3.96 17.85
C GLU A 29 -2.48 -5.37 17.46
N LYS A 30 -2.24 -5.62 16.17
CA LYS A 30 -1.83 -6.94 15.65
C LYS A 30 -0.33 -7.15 15.64
N ASN A 31 0.45 -6.16 16.06
CA ASN A 31 1.92 -6.19 16.06
C ASN A 31 2.49 -6.65 14.69
N CYS A 32 1.93 -6.14 13.60
CA CYS A 32 2.20 -6.61 12.24
C CYS A 32 2.94 -5.59 11.35
N ALA A 33 3.52 -4.54 11.95
CA ALA A 33 4.24 -3.49 11.22
C ALA A 33 5.33 -4.02 10.27
N PRO A 34 6.20 -4.99 10.66
CA PRO A 34 7.22 -5.51 9.75
C PRO A 34 6.63 -6.16 8.50
N LEU A 35 5.49 -6.84 8.64
CA LEU A 35 4.80 -7.50 7.53
C LEU A 35 4.15 -6.48 6.59
N MET A 36 3.56 -5.40 7.11
CA MET A 36 2.98 -4.33 6.29
C MET A 36 4.03 -3.53 5.54
N LEU A 37 5.17 -3.26 6.18
CA LEU A 37 6.30 -2.62 5.51
C LEU A 37 6.88 -3.52 4.41
N ARG A 38 7.00 -4.84 4.67
CA ARG A 38 7.41 -5.82 3.64
C ARG A 38 6.43 -5.83 2.46
N LEU A 39 5.13 -5.83 2.71
CA LEU A 39 4.12 -5.78 1.65
C LEU A 39 4.30 -4.54 0.75
N ALA A 40 4.45 -3.36 1.36
CA ALA A 40 4.66 -2.11 0.63
C ALA A 40 5.97 -2.13 -0.19
N TRP A 41 7.05 -2.66 0.40
CA TRP A 41 8.34 -2.84 -0.27
C TRP A 41 8.24 -3.77 -1.48
N HIS A 42 7.71 -4.99 -1.30
CA HIS A 42 7.59 -5.97 -2.38
C HIS A 42 6.66 -5.48 -3.49
N SER A 43 5.60 -4.74 -3.14
CA SER A 43 4.71 -4.14 -4.13
C SER A 43 5.42 -3.08 -4.99
N ALA A 44 6.35 -2.30 -4.41
CA ALA A 44 7.04 -1.24 -5.12
C ALA A 44 8.30 -1.73 -5.88
N GLY A 45 8.98 -2.74 -5.32
CA GLY A 45 10.29 -3.21 -5.77
C GLY A 45 10.31 -3.94 -7.11
N THR A 46 9.15 -4.15 -7.73
CA THR A 46 9.04 -4.78 -9.07
C THR A 46 9.21 -3.77 -10.21
N PHE A 47 9.32 -2.47 -9.93
CA PHE A 47 9.42 -1.45 -10.96
C PHE A 47 10.72 -1.55 -11.78
N ASP A 48 10.59 -1.66 -13.10
CA ASP A 48 11.71 -1.52 -14.04
C ASP A 48 11.66 -0.17 -14.76
N VAL A 49 12.73 0.61 -14.62
CA VAL A 49 12.83 1.96 -15.21
C VAL A 49 12.89 1.94 -16.75
N LYS A 50 13.40 0.86 -17.35
CA LYS A 50 13.57 0.77 -18.81
C LYS A 50 12.24 0.51 -19.51
N THR A 51 11.49 -0.47 -19.02
CA THR A 51 10.20 -0.89 -19.59
C THR A 51 9.01 -0.15 -19.00
N LYS A 52 9.19 0.52 -17.85
CA LYS A 52 8.11 1.17 -17.07
C LYS A 52 7.03 0.18 -16.63
N THR A 53 7.41 -1.06 -16.36
CA THR A 53 6.52 -2.12 -15.87
C THR A 53 6.74 -2.38 -14.38
N GLY A 54 5.81 -3.08 -13.75
CA GLY A 54 5.82 -3.32 -12.30
C GLY A 54 5.63 -2.04 -11.47
N GLY A 55 5.96 -2.11 -10.19
CA GLY A 55 5.87 -1.00 -9.26
C GLY A 55 4.57 -0.98 -8.45
N PRO A 56 4.37 0.06 -7.62
CA PRO A 56 3.37 0.08 -6.55
C PRO A 56 1.95 0.36 -7.08
N PHE A 57 1.44 -0.48 -7.98
CA PHE A 57 0.16 -0.29 -8.69
C PHE A 57 -0.90 -1.34 -8.31
N GLY A 58 -0.82 -1.87 -7.08
CA GLY A 58 -1.88 -2.69 -6.48
C GLY A 58 -1.99 -4.14 -6.98
N THR A 59 -1.02 -4.61 -7.76
CA THR A 59 -0.99 -5.97 -8.34
C THR A 59 -0.68 -7.05 -7.32
N MET A 60 -0.04 -6.71 -6.19
CA MET A 60 0.31 -7.65 -5.09
C MET A 60 -0.88 -8.44 -4.51
N LYS A 61 -2.13 -8.00 -4.73
CA LYS A 61 -3.32 -8.76 -4.31
C LYS A 61 -3.63 -9.95 -5.25
N GLN A 62 -3.03 -9.98 -6.44
CA GLN A 62 -3.33 -10.99 -7.45
C GLN A 62 -2.69 -12.32 -7.06
N PRO A 63 -3.41 -13.46 -7.19
CA PRO A 63 -2.87 -14.77 -6.84
C PRO A 63 -1.55 -15.10 -7.55
N ALA A 64 -1.40 -14.69 -8.82
CA ALA A 64 -0.18 -14.92 -9.59
C ALA A 64 1.05 -14.23 -8.97
N GLU A 65 0.90 -12.98 -8.53
CA GLU A 65 2.01 -12.25 -7.91
C GLU A 65 2.30 -12.74 -6.48
N LEU A 66 1.26 -13.09 -5.71
CA LEU A 66 1.42 -13.71 -4.40
C LEU A 66 2.14 -15.06 -4.46
N ALA A 67 1.98 -15.79 -5.57
CA ALA A 67 2.63 -17.08 -5.78
C ALA A 67 4.14 -16.98 -6.06
N HIS A 68 4.68 -15.79 -6.32
CA HIS A 68 6.13 -15.62 -6.45
C HIS A 68 6.84 -16.01 -5.14
N ALA A 69 7.92 -16.79 -5.22
CA ALA A 69 8.62 -17.30 -4.04
C ALA A 69 9.06 -16.19 -3.06
N ALA A 70 9.49 -15.03 -3.59
CA ALA A 70 9.86 -13.87 -2.78
C ALA A 70 8.69 -13.29 -1.96
N ASN A 71 7.44 -13.53 -2.37
CA ASN A 71 6.22 -13.00 -1.76
C ASN A 71 5.57 -13.99 -0.78
N ASN A 72 6.21 -15.14 -0.50
CA ASN A 72 5.67 -16.12 0.45
C ASN A 72 5.29 -15.46 1.80
N GLY A 73 4.07 -15.70 2.25
CA GLY A 73 3.47 -15.13 3.47
C GLY A 73 2.85 -13.73 3.31
N LEU A 74 2.94 -13.08 2.14
CA LEU A 74 2.28 -11.78 1.92
C LEU A 74 0.75 -11.92 1.73
N ASP A 75 0.24 -13.11 1.46
CA ASP A 75 -1.20 -13.41 1.45
C ASP A 75 -1.83 -13.13 2.83
N ILE A 76 -1.07 -13.35 3.92
CA ILE A 76 -1.48 -13.03 5.28
C ILE A 76 -1.67 -11.52 5.43
N ALA A 77 -0.73 -10.73 4.89
CA ALA A 77 -0.79 -9.27 4.94
C ALA A 77 -2.01 -8.73 4.17
N VAL A 78 -2.22 -9.23 2.95
CA VAL A 78 -3.38 -8.88 2.11
C VAL A 78 -4.67 -9.19 2.85
N ARG A 79 -4.82 -10.41 3.39
CA ARG A 79 -6.02 -10.83 4.13
C ARG A 79 -6.27 -10.03 5.41
N LEU A 80 -5.22 -9.62 6.13
CA LEU A 80 -5.36 -8.77 7.32
C LEU A 80 -5.83 -7.35 6.98
N LEU A 81 -5.43 -6.84 5.82
CA LEU A 81 -5.75 -5.49 5.36
C LEU A 81 -7.14 -5.38 4.71
N GLU A 82 -7.63 -6.48 4.12
CA GLU A 82 -8.88 -6.50 3.34
C GLU A 82 -10.09 -5.91 4.07
N PRO A 83 -10.39 -6.26 5.34
CA PRO A 83 -11.56 -5.72 6.04
C PRO A 83 -11.52 -4.20 6.25
N ILE A 84 -10.31 -3.62 6.31
CA ILE A 84 -10.16 -2.14 6.35
C ILE A 84 -10.27 -1.59 4.93
N LYS A 85 -9.68 -2.24 3.93
CA LYS A 85 -9.75 -1.80 2.53
C LYS A 85 -11.19 -1.74 2.01
N GLU A 86 -12.04 -2.70 2.38
CA GLU A 86 -13.47 -2.74 2.02
C GLU A 86 -14.25 -1.51 2.54
N GLN A 87 -13.82 -0.91 3.65
CA GLN A 87 -14.41 0.33 4.18
C GLN A 87 -14.04 1.57 3.35
N PHE A 88 -13.06 1.45 2.46
CA PHE A 88 -12.57 2.54 1.61
C PHE A 88 -12.55 2.10 0.13
N PRO A 89 -13.73 1.88 -0.48
CA PRO A 89 -13.82 1.45 -1.87
C PRO A 89 -13.25 2.51 -2.84
N ILE A 90 -13.29 3.79 -2.46
CA ILE A 90 -12.72 4.89 -3.25
C ILE A 90 -11.19 4.84 -3.36
N LEU A 91 -10.49 4.26 -2.39
CA LEU A 91 -9.03 4.16 -2.42
C LEU A 91 -8.59 3.01 -3.32
N SER A 92 -7.59 3.24 -4.17
CA SER A 92 -6.93 2.16 -4.90
C SER A 92 -6.18 1.24 -3.94
N TYR A 93 -6.04 -0.05 -4.28
CA TYR A 93 -5.15 -0.95 -3.54
C TYR A 93 -3.69 -0.46 -3.58
N ALA A 94 -3.30 0.20 -4.67
CA ALA A 94 -1.99 0.80 -4.85
C ALA A 94 -1.66 1.82 -3.75
N ASP A 95 -2.54 2.81 -3.55
CA ASP A 95 -2.38 3.78 -2.48
C ASP A 95 -2.54 3.14 -1.10
N PHE A 96 -3.50 2.22 -0.94
CA PHE A 96 -3.78 1.60 0.35
C PHE A 96 -2.60 0.81 0.90
N TYR A 97 -1.92 -0.01 0.07
CA TYR A 97 -0.75 -0.77 0.50
C TYR A 97 0.46 0.13 0.81
N GLN A 98 0.68 1.18 0.02
CA GLN A 98 1.75 2.14 0.32
C GLN A 98 1.46 2.94 1.59
N LEU A 99 0.20 3.30 1.83
CA LEU A 99 -0.22 3.95 3.08
C LEU A 99 -0.05 3.03 4.30
N ALA A 100 -0.28 1.73 4.14
CA ALA A 100 -0.01 0.74 5.19
C ALA A 100 1.48 0.64 5.52
N GLY A 101 2.37 0.70 4.52
CA GLY A 101 3.82 0.78 4.71
C GLY A 101 4.25 2.04 5.45
N VAL A 102 3.72 3.20 5.06
CA VAL A 102 3.97 4.49 5.75
C VAL A 102 3.50 4.43 7.21
N ALA A 103 2.27 3.95 7.45
CA ALA A 103 1.72 3.80 8.79
C ALA A 103 2.54 2.81 9.64
N ALA A 104 3.08 1.75 9.04
CA ALA A 104 3.93 0.78 9.73
C ALA A 104 5.22 1.40 10.26
N VAL A 105 5.89 2.24 9.45
CA VAL A 105 7.10 2.97 9.88
C VAL A 105 6.78 3.95 11.01
N GLU A 106 5.67 4.68 10.88
CA GLU A 106 5.27 5.70 11.85
C GLU A 106 4.87 5.08 13.21
N VAL A 107 4.14 3.96 13.21
CA VAL A 107 3.69 3.27 14.44
C VAL A 107 4.86 2.69 15.24
N THR A 108 5.96 2.31 14.58
CA THR A 108 7.15 1.78 15.25
C THR A 108 8.14 2.86 15.70
N GLY A 109 7.76 4.15 15.62
CA GLY A 109 8.61 5.27 16.03
C GLY A 109 9.64 5.69 14.98
N GLY A 110 9.47 5.24 13.73
CA GLY A 110 10.28 5.71 12.60
C GLY A 110 9.91 7.13 12.14
N PRO A 111 10.57 7.63 11.08
CA PRO A 111 10.31 8.96 10.56
C PRO A 111 8.93 9.07 9.91
N GLU A 112 8.40 10.29 9.86
CA GLU A 112 7.23 10.60 9.05
C GLU A 112 7.60 10.58 7.56
N VAL A 113 7.10 9.59 6.82
CA VAL A 113 7.28 9.48 5.38
C VAL A 113 6.14 10.23 4.67
N PRO A 114 6.43 11.25 3.83
CA PRO A 114 5.39 11.96 3.09
C PRO A 114 4.62 11.02 2.15
N PHE A 115 3.29 11.05 2.24
CA PHE A 115 2.41 10.25 1.39
C PHE A 115 1.64 11.14 0.42
N HIS A 116 1.68 10.80 -0.86
CA HIS A 116 0.92 11.46 -1.92
C HIS A 116 0.00 10.43 -2.59
N PRO A 117 -1.33 10.66 -2.60
CA PRO A 117 -2.31 9.76 -3.22
C PRO A 117 -2.36 9.91 -4.73
N GLY A 118 -3.12 9.02 -5.38
CA GLY A 118 -3.43 9.05 -6.80
C GLY A 118 -2.73 7.96 -7.62
N ARG A 119 -2.23 6.89 -6.98
CA ARG A 119 -1.78 5.71 -7.74
C ARG A 119 -2.98 4.95 -8.27
N GLU A 120 -2.98 4.69 -9.57
CA GLU A 120 -3.98 3.83 -10.21
C GLU A 120 -3.63 2.34 -10.02
N VAL A 121 -4.61 1.47 -10.25
CA VAL A 121 -4.38 0.02 -10.25
C VAL A 121 -3.95 -0.41 -11.64
N SER A 122 -2.78 -1.04 -11.75
CA SER A 122 -2.40 -1.72 -13.00
C SER A 122 -3.15 -3.05 -13.07
N LEU A 123 -3.80 -3.31 -14.20
CA LEU A 123 -4.34 -4.63 -14.55
C LEU A 123 -3.33 -5.47 -15.35
N ASN A 124 -2.23 -4.86 -15.78
CA ASN A 124 -1.20 -5.52 -16.55
C ASN A 124 -0.10 -6.00 -15.58
N LEU A 125 0.05 -7.33 -15.50
CA LEU A 125 1.17 -8.03 -14.88
C LEU A 125 2.31 -8.20 -15.91
#